data_AF-A0A7W2NJ25-F1
#
_entry.id   AF-A0A7W2NJ25-F1
#
_cell.length_a   1.000
_cell.length_b   1.000
_cell.length_c   1.000
_cell.angle_alpha   90.00
_cell.angle_beta   90.00
_cell.angle_gamma   90.00
#
_symmetry.space_group_name_H-M   'P 1'
#
loop_
_entity.id
_entity.type
_entity.pdbx_description
1 polymer ?
#
loop_
_entity_poly.entity_id
_entity_poly.type
_entity_poly.pdbx_seq_one_letter_code
_entity_poly.pdbx_strand_id
1 'polypeptide(L)'
;MSSIDAKANKVKSLLTIIFIGALGSGLWDLFLKDSLFYLGGVLVNLISTFYDGYFDYLYADVGKQRDFIIYIPGITIFVLIIFSPWIVNFRLKKVFRYIELDETKEDTISAKKSFIDSVIDNPLKFRIAVLLVFSLLSVLYTSTLISSLSTNKAVSVVQQNLEITRPYISENEYLHLVSKFRLVDDQAKLQNLLNEIEKIATKQKIQLPEFSLYGINTSNKKINKDT
;
A
#
# COMPACT_ATOMS: atom_id res chain seq x y z
N MET A 1 -0.28 -50.21 -3.81
CA MET A 1 -0.90 -48.88 -3.60
C MET A 1 -1.85 -48.65 -4.76
N SER A 2 -3.16 -48.62 -4.50
CA SER A 2 -4.16 -48.74 -5.58
C SER A 2 -4.32 -47.41 -6.34
N SER A 3 -4.69 -47.46 -7.62
CA SER A 3 -4.97 -46.26 -8.42
C SER A 3 -6.12 -45.41 -7.85
N ILE A 4 -6.95 -46.01 -7.00
CA ILE A 4 -8.07 -45.38 -6.29
C ILE A 4 -7.54 -44.43 -5.20
N ASP A 5 -6.52 -44.83 -4.44
CA ASP A 5 -5.91 -44.02 -3.37
C ASP A 5 -5.25 -42.73 -3.93
N ALA A 6 -4.66 -42.83 -5.13
CA ALA A 6 -4.04 -41.70 -5.79
C ALA A 6 -5.07 -40.63 -6.24
N LYS A 7 -6.27 -41.05 -6.69
CA LYS A 7 -7.36 -40.13 -7.04
C LYS A 7 -7.92 -39.43 -5.81
N ALA A 8 -8.15 -40.17 -4.72
CA ALA A 8 -8.67 -39.61 -3.47
C ALA A 8 -7.75 -38.51 -2.90
N ASN A 9 -6.43 -38.73 -2.91
CA ASN A 9 -5.45 -37.74 -2.44
C ASN A 9 -5.41 -36.47 -3.31
N LYS A 10 -5.57 -36.58 -4.64
CA LYS A 10 -5.65 -35.41 -5.53
C LYS A 10 -6.88 -34.56 -5.26
N VAL A 11 -8.04 -35.18 -5.05
CA VAL A 11 -9.29 -34.46 -4.74
C VAL A 11 -9.19 -33.75 -3.40
N LYS A 12 -8.65 -34.42 -2.37
CA LYS A 12 -8.42 -33.79 -1.05
C LYS A 12 -7.48 -32.59 -1.13
N SER A 13 -6.40 -32.68 -1.92
CA SER A 13 -5.47 -31.57 -2.15
C SER A 13 -6.16 -30.38 -2.82
N LEU A 14 -6.95 -30.62 -3.89
CA LEU A 14 -7.70 -29.56 -4.58
C LEU A 14 -8.71 -28.87 -3.65
N LEU A 15 -9.48 -29.64 -2.89
CA LEU A 15 -10.43 -29.08 -1.92
C LEU A 15 -9.73 -28.24 -0.86
N THR A 16 -8.56 -28.68 -0.37
CA THR A 16 -7.77 -27.93 0.60
C THR A 16 -7.27 -26.61 0.01
N ILE A 17 -6.78 -26.60 -1.23
CA ILE A 17 -6.32 -25.38 -1.92
C ILE A 17 -7.47 -24.39 -2.10
N ILE A 18 -8.65 -24.86 -2.53
CA ILE A 18 -9.84 -24.02 -2.68
C ILE A 18 -10.28 -23.45 -1.33
N PHE A 19 -10.29 -24.26 -0.27
CA PHE A 19 -10.71 -23.82 1.05
C PHE A 19 -9.73 -22.80 1.65
N ILE A 20 -8.42 -23.00 1.49
CA ILE A 20 -7.40 -22.03 1.89
C ILE A 20 -7.53 -20.73 1.08
N GLY A 21 -7.83 -20.83 -0.22
CA GLY A 21 -8.08 -19.66 -1.07
C GLY A 21 -9.29 -18.84 -0.59
N ALA A 22 -10.42 -19.51 -0.32
CA ALA A 22 -11.64 -18.87 0.14
C ALA A 22 -11.53 -18.30 1.57
N LEU A 23 -10.87 -19.02 2.48
CA LEU A 23 -10.57 -18.50 3.82
C LEU A 23 -9.59 -17.32 3.75
N GLY A 24 -8.61 -17.38 2.86
CA GLY A 24 -7.65 -16.30 2.64
C GLY A 24 -8.34 -15.03 2.15
N SER A 25 -9.25 -15.12 1.19
CA SER A 25 -9.99 -13.96 0.67
C SER A 25 -10.96 -13.39 1.70
N GLY A 26 -11.69 -14.25 2.43
CA GLY A 26 -12.61 -13.80 3.47
C GLY A 26 -11.89 -13.12 4.65
N LEU A 27 -10.76 -13.68 5.09
CA LEU A 27 -9.95 -13.10 6.16
C LEU A 27 -9.29 -11.78 5.72
N TRP A 28 -8.87 -11.69 4.46
CA TRP A 28 -8.32 -10.47 3.89
C TRP A 28 -9.32 -9.31 3.94
N ASP A 29 -10.54 -9.54 3.45
CA ASP A 29 -11.57 -8.50 3.39
C ASP A 29 -12.07 -8.10 4.78
N LEU A 30 -12.25 -9.06 5.69
CA LEU A 30 -12.82 -8.78 7.02
C LEU A 30 -11.81 -8.23 8.02
N PHE A 31 -10.57 -8.71 8.01
CA PHE A 31 -9.61 -8.38 9.05
C PHE A 31 -8.49 -7.46 8.54
N LEU A 32 -7.94 -7.79 7.38
CA LEU A 32 -6.69 -7.20 6.94
C LEU A 32 -6.90 -5.83 6.33
N LYS A 33 -7.98 -5.63 5.59
CA LYS A 33 -8.37 -4.33 5.03
C LYS A 33 -8.52 -3.25 6.11
N ASP A 34 -9.36 -3.51 7.12
CA ASP A 34 -9.63 -2.53 8.18
C ASP A 34 -8.40 -2.28 9.06
N SER A 35 -7.65 -3.34 9.38
CA SER A 35 -6.39 -3.23 10.12
C SER A 35 -5.35 -2.41 9.34
N LEU A 36 -5.23 -2.62 8.03
CA LEU A 36 -4.32 -1.86 7.17
C LEU A 36 -4.73 -0.38 7.08
N PHE A 37 -6.02 -0.07 6.98
CA PHE A 37 -6.47 1.32 6.99
C PHE A 37 -6.23 2.00 8.34
N TYR A 38 -6.48 1.28 9.44
CA TYR A 38 -6.19 1.78 10.78
C TYR A 38 -4.69 2.03 10.98
N LEU A 39 -3.84 1.05 10.65
CA LEU A 39 -2.39 1.17 10.71
C LEU A 39 -1.88 2.30 9.80
N GLY A 40 -2.44 2.40 8.59
CA GLY A 40 -2.15 3.49 7.66
C GLY A 40 -2.46 4.85 8.26
N GLY A 41 -3.63 5.00 8.90
CA GLY A 41 -3.99 6.23 9.60
C GLY A 41 -3.05 6.57 10.76
N VAL A 42 -2.70 5.59 11.59
CA VAL A 42 -1.72 5.78 12.68
C VAL A 42 -0.37 6.23 12.13
N LEU A 43 0.11 5.59 11.07
CA LEU A 43 1.40 5.88 10.46
C LEU A 43 1.40 7.26 9.78
N VAL A 44 0.33 7.62 9.07
CA VAL A 44 0.15 8.96 8.49
C VAL A 44 0.15 10.03 9.57
N ASN A 45 -0.58 9.83 10.66
CA ASN A 45 -0.63 10.78 11.79
C ASN A 45 0.74 10.92 12.48
N LEU A 46 1.48 9.82 12.60
CA LEU A 46 2.84 9.84 13.13
C LEU A 46 3.75 10.67 12.22
N ILE A 47 3.77 10.38 10.92
CA ILE A 47 4.61 11.10 9.95
C ILE A 47 4.22 12.59 9.91
N SER A 48 2.93 12.92 9.90
CA SER A 48 2.47 14.31 9.88
C SER A 48 2.89 15.10 11.11
N THR A 49 3.16 14.43 12.24
CA THR A 49 3.68 15.10 13.45
C THR A 49 5.14 15.52 13.26
N PHE A 50 5.90 14.85 12.40
CA PHE A 50 7.30 15.17 12.10
C PHE A 50 7.47 16.03 10.84
N TYR A 51 6.46 16.06 9.96
CA TYR A 51 6.51 16.76 8.69
C TYR A 51 5.17 17.43 8.36
N ASP A 52 5.08 18.73 8.63
CA ASP A 52 3.86 19.53 8.45
C ASP A 52 3.36 19.52 6.99
N GLY A 53 4.27 19.46 6.02
CA GLY A 53 3.96 19.39 4.58
C GLY A 53 3.58 18.00 4.07
N TYR A 54 3.37 17.01 4.95
CA TYR A 54 3.11 15.64 4.51
C TYR A 54 1.78 15.51 3.77
N PHE A 55 0.72 16.16 4.26
CA PHE A 55 -0.59 16.11 3.60
C PHE A 55 -0.57 16.78 2.23
N ASP A 56 0.13 17.91 2.08
CA ASP A 56 0.33 18.54 0.78
C ASP A 56 1.07 17.59 -0.19
N TYR A 57 2.11 16.90 0.30
CA TYR A 57 2.79 15.86 -0.48
C TYR A 57 1.85 14.70 -0.89
N LEU A 58 0.92 14.28 -0.03
CA LEU A 58 -0.05 13.23 -0.37
C LEU A 58 -1.00 13.63 -1.50
N TYR A 59 -1.24 14.94 -1.67
CA TYR A 59 -2.23 15.47 -2.62
C TYR A 59 -1.62 16.25 -3.79
N ALA A 60 -0.28 16.33 -3.87
CA ALA A 60 0.45 17.08 -4.89
C ALA A 60 0.17 16.66 -6.34
N ASP A 61 -0.28 15.43 -6.55
CA ASP A 61 -0.50 14.85 -7.88
C ASP A 61 -1.99 14.59 -8.21
N VAL A 62 -2.93 15.04 -7.36
CA VAL A 62 -4.37 14.81 -7.57
C VAL A 62 -4.88 15.39 -8.89
N GLY A 63 -4.51 16.64 -9.21
CA GLY A 63 -4.94 17.29 -10.45
C GLY A 63 -4.36 16.67 -11.72
N LYS A 64 -3.26 15.89 -11.60
CA LYS A 64 -2.60 15.24 -12.74
C LYS A 64 -3.31 13.96 -13.19
N GLN A 65 -4.20 13.38 -12.36
CA GLN A 65 -4.97 12.17 -12.68
C GLN A 65 -4.09 11.03 -13.23
N ARG A 66 -2.93 10.79 -12.61
CA ARG A 66 -2.01 9.73 -13.06
C ARG A 66 -2.67 8.37 -12.97
N ASP A 67 -2.60 7.60 -14.05
CA ASP A 67 -3.13 6.25 -14.10
C ASP A 67 -2.49 5.34 -13.04
N PHE A 68 -3.30 4.44 -12.48
CA PHE A 68 -2.86 3.48 -11.47
C PHE A 68 -1.63 2.64 -11.92
N ILE A 69 -1.50 2.43 -13.24
CA ILE A 69 -0.40 1.68 -13.86
C ILE A 69 0.98 2.23 -13.47
N ILE A 70 1.09 3.55 -13.26
CA ILE A 70 2.36 4.21 -12.88
C ILE A 70 2.86 3.71 -11.51
N TYR A 71 1.98 3.21 -10.64
CA TYR A 71 2.33 2.76 -9.29
C TYR A 71 2.64 1.25 -9.19
N ILE A 72 2.35 0.47 -10.25
CA ILE A 72 2.63 -0.98 -10.28
C ILE A 72 4.10 -1.30 -9.97
N PRO A 73 5.10 -0.58 -10.54
CA PRO A 73 6.51 -0.84 -10.20
C PRO A 73 6.81 -0.65 -8.70
N GLY A 74 6.23 0.38 -8.07
CA GLY A 74 6.42 0.64 -6.64
C GLY A 74 5.84 -0.46 -5.76
N ILE A 75 4.62 -0.93 -6.07
CA ILE A 75 3.99 -2.06 -5.39
C ILE A 75 4.83 -3.34 -5.59
N THR A 76 5.32 -3.57 -6.81
CA THR A 76 6.15 -4.74 -7.13
C THR A 76 7.46 -4.75 -6.33
N ILE A 77 8.15 -3.61 -6.26
CA ILE A 77 9.37 -3.46 -5.46
C ILE A 77 9.07 -3.66 -3.97
N PHE A 78 7.97 -3.10 -3.46
CA PHE A 78 7.54 -3.28 -2.08
C PHE A 78 7.29 -4.74 -1.73
N VAL A 79 6.57 -5.47 -2.59
CA VAL A 79 6.36 -6.92 -2.45
C VAL A 79 7.69 -7.66 -2.45
N LEU A 80 8.59 -7.35 -3.39
CA LEU A 80 9.93 -7.97 -3.44
C LEU A 80 10.73 -7.71 -2.15
N ILE A 81 10.66 -6.50 -1.58
CA ILE A 81 11.31 -6.15 -0.32
C ILE A 81 10.77 -7.01 0.83
N ILE A 82 9.45 -7.15 0.96
CA ILE A 82 8.81 -7.97 2.01
C ILE A 82 9.19 -9.45 1.89
N PHE A 83 9.19 -10.00 0.68
CA PHE A 83 9.49 -11.41 0.46
C PHE A 83 10.99 -11.72 0.38
N SER A 84 11.84 -10.70 0.19
CA SER A 84 13.29 -10.87 0.06
C SER A 84 13.94 -11.66 1.20
N PRO A 85 13.59 -11.49 2.49
CA PRO A 85 14.26 -12.22 3.55
C PRO A 85 13.91 -13.71 3.51
N TRP A 86 12.69 -14.04 3.09
CA TRP A 86 12.26 -15.43 2.89
C TRP A 86 13.00 -16.07 1.72
N ILE A 87 13.13 -15.36 0.59
CA ILE A 87 13.87 -15.82 -0.59
C ILE A 87 15.36 -16.03 -0.25
N VAL A 88 15.97 -15.06 0.44
CA VAL A 88 17.38 -15.14 0.88
C VAL A 88 17.57 -16.32 1.84
N ASN A 89 16.69 -16.49 2.84
CA ASN A 89 16.77 -17.61 3.78
C ASN A 89 16.65 -18.96 3.07
N PHE A 90 15.73 -19.08 2.11
CA PHE A 90 15.54 -20.30 1.33
C PHE A 90 16.76 -20.63 0.45
N ARG A 91 17.35 -19.63 -0.21
CA ARG A 91 18.55 -19.80 -1.04
C ARG A 91 19.80 -20.10 -0.23
N LEU A 92 20.03 -19.38 0.87
CA LEU A 92 21.19 -19.59 1.74
C LEU A 92 21.19 -20.98 2.36
N LYS A 93 20.04 -21.48 2.84
CA LYS A 93 19.95 -22.87 3.34
C LYS A 93 20.41 -23.90 2.31
N LYS A 94 20.15 -23.65 1.02
CA LYS A 94 20.58 -24.53 -0.05
C LYS A 94 22.10 -24.46 -0.26
N VAL A 95 22.68 -23.25 -0.24
CA VAL A 95 24.13 -23.03 -0.45
C VAL A 95 24.97 -23.54 0.72
N PHE A 96 24.60 -23.23 1.96
CA PHE A 96 25.34 -23.71 3.15
C PHE A 96 25.37 -25.23 3.23
N ARG A 97 24.30 -25.92 2.79
CA ARG A 97 24.27 -27.38 2.72
C ARG A 97 25.28 -27.96 1.73
N TYR A 98 25.70 -27.20 0.72
CA TYR A 98 26.75 -27.62 -0.22
C TYR A 98 28.15 -27.33 0.33
N ILE A 99 28.33 -26.22 1.06
CA ILE A 99 29.64 -25.82 1.61
C ILE A 99 30.03 -26.72 2.80
N GLU A 100 29.08 -27.10 3.66
CA GLU A 100 29.32 -28.02 4.79
C GLU A 100 29.77 -29.42 4.35
N LEU A 101 29.56 -29.78 3.07
CA LEU A 101 30.05 -31.03 2.49
C LEU A 101 31.50 -30.91 1.94
N ASP A 102 32.01 -29.70 1.76
CA ASP A 102 33.31 -29.43 1.12
C ASP A 102 34.39 -28.97 2.13
N GLU A 103 33.99 -28.39 3.27
CA GLU A 103 34.89 -27.88 4.32
C GLU A 103 35.65 -28.96 5.15
N THR A 104 35.72 -30.20 4.67
CA THR A 104 36.60 -31.21 5.29
C THR A 104 38.09 -31.00 4.99
N LYS A 105 38.49 -29.95 4.25
CA LYS A 105 39.89 -29.72 3.90
C LYS A 105 40.28 -28.24 3.91
N GLU A 106 41.37 -28.01 4.64
CA GLU A 106 42.33 -26.90 4.59
C GLU A 106 42.21 -25.77 5.63
N ASP A 107 43.24 -25.78 6.46
CA ASP A 107 43.60 -24.87 7.53
C ASP A 107 44.43 -23.68 7.01
N THR A 108 44.28 -22.56 7.72
CA THR A 108 45.29 -21.50 7.95
C THR A 108 45.71 -20.59 6.80
N ILE A 109 45.10 -19.39 6.70
CA ILE A 109 45.83 -18.11 6.57
C ILE A 109 45.06 -17.01 7.32
N SER A 110 45.67 -16.46 8.39
CA SER A 110 45.12 -15.37 9.19
C SER A 110 45.44 -14.01 8.55
N ALA A 111 44.53 -13.54 7.68
CA ALA A 111 44.51 -12.15 7.22
C ALA A 111 43.53 -11.33 8.08
N LYS A 112 43.88 -10.07 8.35
CA LYS A 112 43.09 -9.12 9.14
C LYS A 112 41.72 -8.90 8.47
N LYS A 113 40.70 -9.67 8.86
CA LYS A 113 39.35 -9.61 8.27
C LYS A 113 38.78 -8.21 8.39
N SER A 114 38.32 -7.66 7.28
CA SER A 114 37.55 -6.42 7.29
C SER A 114 36.20 -6.66 7.98
N PHE A 115 35.56 -5.59 8.43
CA PHE A 115 34.20 -5.69 9.00
C PHE A 115 33.23 -6.38 8.04
N ILE A 116 33.35 -6.11 6.73
CA ILE A 116 32.52 -6.69 5.68
C ILE A 116 32.70 -8.21 5.63
N ASP A 117 33.94 -8.69 5.67
CA ASP A 117 34.23 -10.13 5.68
C ASP A 117 33.60 -10.79 6.91
N SER A 118 33.71 -10.15 8.08
CA SER A 118 33.11 -10.66 9.32
C SER A 118 31.57 -10.75 9.29
N VAL A 119 30.90 -9.92 8.47
CA VAL A 119 29.45 -9.96 8.27
C VAL A 119 29.07 -11.04 7.27
N ILE A 120 29.84 -11.19 6.18
CA ILE A 120 29.59 -12.19 5.13
C ILE A 120 29.79 -13.60 5.67
N ASP A 121 30.85 -13.82 6.44
CA ASP A 121 31.22 -15.15 6.92
C ASP A 121 30.30 -15.69 8.02
N ASN A 122 29.57 -14.80 8.70
CA ASN A 122 28.61 -15.19 9.72
C ASN A 122 27.19 -15.13 9.15
N PRO A 123 26.53 -16.28 8.92
CA PRO A 123 25.20 -16.31 8.30
C PRO A 123 24.13 -15.56 9.10
N LEU A 124 24.29 -15.46 10.43
CA LEU A 124 23.36 -14.70 11.26
C LEU A 124 23.56 -13.20 11.06
N LYS A 125 24.81 -12.72 11.07
CA LYS A 125 25.11 -11.29 10.86
C LYS A 125 24.71 -10.84 9.46
N PHE A 126 24.98 -11.65 8.43
CA PHE A 126 24.54 -11.38 7.07
C PHE A 126 23.01 -11.24 6.98
N ARG A 127 22.25 -12.17 7.59
CA ARG A 127 20.78 -12.11 7.63
C ARG A 127 20.28 -10.83 8.30
N ILE A 128 20.87 -10.44 9.43
CA ILE A 128 20.49 -9.22 10.14
C ILE A 128 20.80 -7.99 9.29
N ALA A 129 21.97 -7.92 8.66
CA ALA A 129 22.35 -6.80 7.79
C ALA A 129 21.40 -6.67 6.59
N VAL A 130 21.09 -7.79 5.92
CA VAL A 130 20.13 -7.84 4.82
C VAL A 130 18.73 -7.40 5.27
N LEU A 131 18.24 -7.92 6.40
CA LEU A 131 16.96 -7.52 6.98
C LEU A 131 16.91 -6.02 7.28
N LEU A 132 17.99 -5.46 7.83
CA LEU A 132 18.07 -4.04 8.16
C LEU A 132 18.01 -3.16 6.90
N VAL A 133 18.76 -3.52 5.85
CA VAL A 133 18.73 -2.80 4.56
C VAL A 133 17.34 -2.86 3.92
N PHE A 134 16.73 -4.04 3.87
CA PHE A 134 15.37 -4.20 3.31
C PHE A 134 14.31 -3.50 4.17
N SER A 135 14.46 -3.48 5.49
CA SER A 135 13.57 -2.75 6.38
C SER A 135 13.60 -1.24 6.10
N LEU A 136 14.80 -0.65 5.92
CA LEU A 136 14.95 0.76 5.56
C LEU A 136 14.32 1.07 4.19
N LEU A 137 14.58 0.22 3.18
CA LEU A 137 13.95 0.36 1.87
C LEU A 137 12.42 0.27 1.97
N SER A 138 11.89 -0.65 2.76
CA SER A 138 10.44 -0.81 2.97
C SER A 138 9.79 0.47 3.48
N VAL A 139 10.40 1.15 4.46
CA VAL A 139 9.89 2.42 4.99
C VAL A 139 9.83 3.50 3.90
N LEU A 140 10.89 3.64 3.09
CA LEU A 140 10.93 4.62 1.99
C LEU A 140 9.82 4.37 0.97
N TYR A 141 9.62 3.12 0.55
CA TYR A 141 8.58 2.76 -0.42
C TYR A 141 7.16 2.83 0.15
N THR A 142 6.99 2.63 1.46
CA THR A 142 5.69 2.73 2.14
C THR A 142 5.12 4.13 2.00
N SER A 143 5.94 5.18 2.17
CA SER A 143 5.53 6.58 2.00
C SER A 143 5.00 6.84 0.57
N THR A 144 5.75 6.41 -0.45
CA THR A 144 5.33 6.55 -1.85
C THR A 144 4.03 5.80 -2.14
N LEU A 145 3.88 4.58 -1.59
CA LEU A 145 2.67 3.78 -1.75
C LEU A 145 1.45 4.47 -1.11
N ILE A 146 1.61 5.03 0.09
CA ILE A 146 0.54 5.77 0.77
C ILE A 146 0.15 7.03 -0.01
N SER A 147 1.11 7.80 -0.51
CA SER A 147 0.86 8.96 -1.39
C SER A 147 0.07 8.58 -2.64
N SER A 148 0.48 7.48 -3.29
CA SER A 148 -0.17 6.96 -4.49
C SER A 148 -1.61 6.53 -4.24
N LEU A 149 -1.85 5.76 -3.17
CA LEU A 149 -3.19 5.32 -2.79
C LEU A 149 -4.09 6.49 -2.38
N SER A 150 -3.53 7.47 -1.67
CA SER A 150 -4.25 8.67 -1.22
C SER A 150 -4.66 9.54 -2.41
N THR A 151 -3.73 9.77 -3.35
CA THR A 151 -3.98 10.46 -4.62
C THR A 151 -5.10 9.77 -5.41
N ASN A 152 -4.99 8.46 -5.64
CA ASN A 152 -5.98 7.71 -6.41
C ASN A 152 -7.37 7.74 -5.75
N LYS A 153 -7.42 7.61 -4.43
CA LYS A 153 -8.69 7.71 -3.68
C LYS A 153 -9.29 9.11 -3.80
N ALA A 154 -8.49 10.16 -3.66
CA ALA A 154 -8.95 11.54 -3.83
C ALA A 154 -9.47 11.81 -5.24
N VAL A 155 -8.76 11.36 -6.28
CA VAL A 155 -9.20 11.45 -7.69
C VAL A 155 -10.56 10.77 -7.86
N SER A 156 -10.70 9.53 -7.38
CA SER A 156 -11.95 8.77 -7.49
C SER A 156 -13.11 9.47 -6.79
N VAL A 157 -12.90 10.01 -5.58
CA VAL A 157 -13.92 10.75 -4.83
C VAL A 157 -14.35 12.01 -5.58
N VAL A 158 -13.39 12.81 -6.07
CA VAL A 158 -13.71 14.06 -6.79
C VAL A 158 -14.46 13.75 -8.08
N GLN A 159 -13.99 12.79 -8.88
CA GLN A 159 -14.66 12.38 -10.12
C GLN A 159 -16.08 11.88 -9.85
N GLN A 160 -16.27 11.03 -8.84
CA GLN A 160 -17.59 10.53 -8.47
C GLN A 160 -18.53 11.67 -8.06
N ASN A 161 -18.07 12.60 -7.23
CA ASN A 161 -18.88 13.72 -6.78
C ASN A 161 -19.22 14.70 -7.93
N LEU A 162 -18.28 14.91 -8.87
CA LEU A 162 -18.53 15.70 -10.08
C LEU A 162 -19.59 15.05 -10.97
N GLU A 163 -19.49 13.74 -11.22
CA GLU A 163 -20.48 13.03 -12.05
C GLU A 163 -21.87 12.99 -11.39
N ILE A 164 -21.95 12.84 -10.07
CA ILE A 164 -23.24 12.87 -9.34
C ILE A 164 -23.88 14.27 -9.40
N THR A 165 -23.09 15.33 -9.31
CA THR A 165 -23.61 16.71 -9.32
C THR A 165 -23.90 17.23 -10.73
N ARG A 166 -23.28 16.65 -11.76
CA ARG A 166 -23.38 17.09 -13.16
C ARG A 166 -24.80 17.35 -13.66
N PRO A 167 -25.83 16.52 -13.41
CA PRO A 167 -27.18 16.77 -13.92
C PRO A 167 -27.88 17.99 -13.30
N TYR A 168 -27.33 18.56 -12.22
CA TYR A 168 -27.96 19.59 -11.40
C TYR A 168 -27.28 20.96 -11.49
N ILE A 169 -26.27 21.07 -12.36
CA ILE A 169 -25.51 22.29 -12.62
C ILE A 169 -25.44 22.55 -14.12
N SER A 170 -25.14 23.79 -14.49
CA SER A 170 -24.90 24.12 -15.90
C SER A 170 -23.58 23.52 -16.39
N GLU A 171 -23.47 23.30 -17.71
CA GLU A 171 -22.23 22.79 -18.33
C GLU A 171 -21.02 23.71 -18.02
N ASN A 172 -21.23 25.03 -17.99
CA ASN A 172 -20.17 25.99 -17.66
C ASN A 172 -19.68 25.84 -16.21
N GLU A 173 -20.59 25.65 -15.26
CA GLU A 173 -20.23 25.39 -13.86
C GLU A 173 -19.50 24.06 -13.71
N TYR A 174 -19.94 23.02 -14.43
CA TYR A 174 -19.27 21.73 -14.45
C TYR A 174 -17.83 21.85 -14.98
N LEU A 175 -17.64 22.49 -16.13
CA LEU A 175 -16.32 22.70 -16.72
C LEU A 175 -15.42 23.55 -15.80
N HIS A 176 -15.98 24.52 -15.08
CA HIS A 176 -15.23 25.30 -14.08
C HIS A 176 -14.72 24.43 -12.92
N LEU A 177 -15.57 23.54 -12.39
CA LEU A 177 -15.16 22.60 -11.35
C LEU A 177 -14.11 21.60 -11.84
N VAL A 178 -14.24 21.10 -13.07
CA VAL A 178 -13.23 20.23 -13.70
C VAL A 178 -11.90 20.98 -13.88
N SER A 179 -11.93 22.25 -14.26
CA SER A 179 -10.74 23.08 -14.35
C SER A 179 -10.06 23.23 -12.98
N LYS A 180 -10.84 23.54 -11.94
CA LYS A 180 -10.33 23.59 -10.55
C LYS A 180 -9.73 22.25 -10.12
N PHE A 181 -10.38 21.14 -10.45
CA PHE A 181 -9.87 19.80 -10.16
C PHE A 181 -8.49 19.56 -10.78
N ARG A 182 -8.27 19.96 -12.04
CA ARG A 182 -6.96 19.84 -12.70
C ARG A 182 -5.87 20.71 -12.09
N LEU A 183 -6.23 21.74 -11.33
CA LEU A 183 -5.32 22.65 -10.64
C LEU A 183 -5.04 22.24 -9.18
N VAL A 184 -5.60 21.13 -8.70
CA VAL A 184 -5.34 20.63 -7.35
C VAL A 184 -3.94 20.02 -7.29
N ASP A 185 -3.08 20.63 -6.48
CA ASP A 185 -1.69 20.24 -6.23
C ASP A 185 -1.30 20.35 -4.74
N ASP A 186 -2.29 20.50 -3.85
CA ASP A 186 -2.11 20.57 -2.40
C ASP A 186 -3.39 20.15 -1.66
N GLN A 187 -3.30 19.98 -0.34
CA GLN A 187 -4.43 19.56 0.49
C GLN A 187 -5.53 20.62 0.55
N ALA A 188 -5.14 21.90 0.65
CA ALA A 188 -6.07 23.01 0.85
C ALA A 188 -6.97 23.23 -0.37
N LYS A 189 -6.42 23.18 -1.58
CA LYS A 189 -7.15 23.26 -2.85
C LYS A 189 -8.12 22.09 -3.00
N LEU A 190 -7.69 20.88 -2.63
CA LEU A 190 -8.57 19.71 -2.63
C LEU A 190 -9.76 19.91 -1.68
N GLN A 191 -9.49 20.33 -0.44
CA GLN A 191 -10.52 20.62 0.56
C GLN A 191 -11.50 21.69 0.05
N ASN A 192 -10.99 22.78 -0.54
CA ASN A 192 -11.80 23.86 -1.08
C ASN A 192 -12.72 23.38 -2.21
N LEU A 193 -12.19 22.59 -3.16
CA LEU A 193 -12.97 22.00 -4.23
C LEU A 193 -14.08 21.08 -3.69
N LEU A 194 -13.75 20.20 -2.74
CA LEU A 194 -14.74 19.31 -2.13
C LEU A 194 -15.85 20.10 -1.41
N ASN A 195 -15.49 21.15 -0.67
CA ASN A 195 -16.45 22.02 0.00
C ASN A 195 -17.36 22.75 -1.01
N GLU A 196 -16.85 23.14 -2.18
CA GLU A 196 -17.65 23.74 -3.25
C GLU A 196 -18.66 22.75 -3.84
N ILE A 197 -18.22 21.52 -4.12
CA ILE A 197 -19.10 20.46 -4.64
C ILE A 197 -20.16 20.09 -3.58
N GLU A 198 -19.78 20.01 -2.30
CA GLU A 198 -20.70 19.75 -1.19
C GLU A 198 -21.76 20.85 -1.06
N LYS A 199 -21.39 22.13 -1.17
CA LYS A 199 -22.35 23.26 -1.16
C LYS A 199 -23.37 23.15 -2.29
N ILE A 200 -22.94 22.75 -3.49
CA ILE A 200 -23.83 22.50 -4.63
C ILE A 200 -24.79 21.35 -4.31
N ALA A 201 -24.27 20.23 -3.81
CA ALA A 201 -25.08 19.07 -3.44
C ALA A 201 -26.11 19.43 -2.36
N THR A 202 -25.73 20.16 -1.31
CA THR A 202 -26.64 20.63 -0.25
C THR A 202 -27.73 21.55 -0.82
N LYS A 203 -27.37 22.50 -1.70
CA LYS A 203 -28.34 23.41 -2.35
C LYS A 203 -29.37 22.64 -3.16
N GLN A 204 -28.95 21.56 -3.82
CA GLN A 204 -29.80 20.71 -4.67
C GLN A 204 -30.41 19.51 -3.91
N LYS A 205 -30.17 19.39 -2.60
CA LYS A 205 -30.62 18.27 -1.75
C LYS A 205 -30.17 16.89 -2.26
N ILE A 206 -28.96 16.81 -2.80
CA ILE A 206 -28.34 15.56 -3.28
C ILE A 206 -27.46 14.99 -2.16
N GLN A 207 -27.56 13.69 -1.94
CA GLN A 207 -26.68 12.97 -1.03
C GLN A 207 -25.41 12.53 -1.78
N LEU A 208 -24.24 12.98 -1.30
CA LEU A 208 -22.95 12.50 -1.80
C LEU A 208 -22.49 11.26 -1.03
N PRO A 209 -21.76 10.33 -1.66
CA PRO A 209 -21.15 9.19 -0.99
C PRO A 209 -20.23 9.64 0.15
N GLU A 210 -20.24 8.92 1.25
CA GLU A 210 -19.29 9.17 2.33
C GLU A 210 -17.88 8.74 1.93
N PHE A 211 -16.88 9.56 2.28
CA PHE A 211 -15.49 9.25 2.01
C PHE A 211 -14.59 9.65 3.19
N SER A 212 -13.43 8.99 3.26
CA SER A 212 -12.38 9.26 4.24
C SER A 212 -11.07 9.55 3.51
N LEU A 213 -10.64 10.80 3.54
CA LEU A 213 -9.34 11.24 3.03
C LEU A 213 -8.50 11.72 4.22
N TYR A 214 -7.20 11.44 4.20
CA TYR A 214 -6.31 11.80 5.29
C TYR A 214 -6.18 13.33 5.41
N GLY A 215 -6.35 13.87 6.61
CA GLY A 215 -6.26 15.31 6.86
C GLY A 215 -7.40 16.16 6.28
N ILE A 216 -8.35 15.58 5.53
CA ILE A 216 -9.48 16.31 4.95
C ILE A 216 -10.70 16.14 5.86
N ASN A 217 -11.24 17.25 6.37
CA ASN A 217 -12.42 17.26 7.23
C ASN A 217 -13.68 17.35 6.37
N THR A 218 -14.51 16.32 6.36
CA THR A 218 -15.82 16.35 5.69
C THR A 218 -16.91 16.80 6.67
N SER A 219 -17.71 17.80 6.28
CA SER A 219 -18.78 18.34 7.14
C SER A 219 -19.96 17.36 7.30
N ASN A 220 -20.20 16.52 6.29
CA ASN A 220 -21.32 15.56 6.27
C ASN A 220 -21.34 14.49 7.39
N LYS A 221 -20.23 14.24 8.10
CA LYS A 221 -20.18 13.20 9.13
C LYS A 221 -21.06 13.48 10.37
N LYS A 222 -21.58 14.71 10.51
CA LYS A 222 -22.41 15.13 11.66
C LYS A 222 -23.91 15.01 11.44
N ILE A 223 -24.40 14.93 10.20
CA ILE A 223 -25.86 15.05 9.94
C ILE A 223 -26.61 13.72 10.18
N ASN A 224 -25.93 12.57 10.04
CA ASN A 224 -26.57 11.23 10.15
C ASN A 224 -26.50 10.56 11.53
N LYS A 225 -26.06 11.26 12.59
CA LYS A 225 -26.01 10.65 13.94
C LYS A 225 -27.27 10.91 14.80
N ASP A 226 -28.15 11.80 14.35
CA ASP A 226 -29.31 12.25 15.15
C ASP A 226 -30.67 11.86 14.55
N THR A 227 -30.69 10.89 13.62
CA THR A 227 -31.91 10.26 13.05
C THR A 227 -31.82 8.75 13.15
#